data_AF-A0A925X6K8-F1
#
_entry.id   AF-A0A925X6K8-F1
#
_cell.length_a   1.000
_cell.length_b   1.000
_cell.length_c   1.000
_cell.angle_alpha   90.00
_cell.angle_beta   90.00
_cell.angle_gamma   90.00
#
_symmetry.space_group_name_H-M   'P 1'
#
loop_
_entity.id
_entity.type
_entity.pdbx_description
1 polymer ?
#
loop_
_entity_poly.entity_id
_entity_poly.type
_entity_poly.pdbx_seq_one_letter_code
_entity_poly.pdbx_strand_id
1 'polypeptide(L)'
;MQRTHRGASVCALAATIAANSIAIACSDHSSNLCLCSTPTADHTHDASGGVTRGSGLSSLPATLVHVFNFEYSAAPVGPPVDPTINVGDSIHWQWDSGFHSVTSVAGSAESYNSNTLFGPGPTFDHTFAQGGTFTYFCTVHGFDNGDGTAGGMFGTITVVPQTVSSIWNVDVDGSWQTASNWTNNAIPNGPGHAAAFGANITAPRGVNVDAPTSVGSLNFASPSPKSYLIAGSSTLSLTGSGTDIASVNVTDGSHSITARLQPVSNTTFNVAQAGSQLTVSNLQPGGAALTKTGAGMLVVNNIRTSSSLNINSGTVAVSANGTDVGASRVGTLSIAAGPSNPTLDLRNNDLIVQNSSYVAITNLIANARNGGLWDRGGITSSAASAANPKNKTLGTLTGAEYLGLGSNSFDGFTVANGDMLVKYTYYGDVDFNGLVDFDDYSRIDSGFNNNRTGWLNGDVDYNGIVDFDDYSLIDQAFNTQSGTLRRAMSYLDGSDRSDAGMDAPSLQLVMQHLGQFGERYAAGYFNSVPEPTSALALSGLAALAAGGRRRPRRT
;
A
#
# COMPACT_ATOMS: atom_id res chain seq x y z
N MET A 1 -37.75 5.13 55.90
CA MET A 1 -38.11 6.43 55.28
C MET A 1 -37.35 6.58 53.96
N GLN A 2 -37.84 7.45 53.05
CA GLN A 2 -37.17 8.16 51.92
C GLN A 2 -35.97 7.48 51.19
N ARG A 3 -35.93 7.33 49.86
CA ARG A 3 -35.85 8.36 48.78
C ARG A 3 -34.68 9.36 48.97
N THR A 4 -33.97 9.85 47.95
CA THR A 4 -33.94 9.61 46.48
C THR A 4 -32.63 8.86 46.12
N HIS A 5 -31.87 8.95 45.01
CA HIS A 5 -31.88 9.62 43.68
C HIS A 5 -30.87 8.84 42.77
N ARG A 6 -30.68 9.01 41.46
CA ARG A 6 -31.28 9.77 40.32
C ARG A 6 -31.04 8.90 39.04
N GLY A 7 -31.23 9.41 37.82
CA GLY A 7 -30.77 8.76 36.59
C GLY A 7 -30.34 9.76 35.51
N ALA A 8 -29.32 9.39 34.71
CA ALA A 8 -28.73 10.03 33.53
C ALA A 8 -27.59 9.08 33.03
N SER A 9 -27.15 9.00 31.76
CA SER A 9 -27.57 9.64 30.50
C SER A 9 -27.10 8.78 29.31
N VAL A 10 -27.93 8.56 28.29
CA VAL A 10 -27.47 8.27 26.90
C VAL A 10 -28.49 8.82 25.89
N CYS A 11 -28.19 10.00 25.34
CA CYS A 11 -28.70 10.54 24.07
C CYS A 11 -27.82 11.76 23.73
N ALA A 12 -27.37 12.01 22.51
CA ALA A 12 -27.60 11.32 21.24
C ALA A 12 -26.36 11.42 20.33
N LEU A 13 -26.27 10.54 19.33
CA LEU A 13 -25.75 10.93 18.01
C LEU A 13 -26.47 10.07 16.96
N ALA A 14 -27.19 10.71 16.05
CA ALA A 14 -27.93 10.02 14.99
C ALA A 14 -27.10 9.95 13.71
N ALA A 15 -26.92 8.74 13.17
CA ALA A 15 -26.41 8.54 11.82
C ALA A 15 -27.59 8.48 10.85
N THR A 16 -27.67 9.42 9.90
CA THR A 16 -28.72 9.45 8.89
C THR A 16 -28.37 8.49 7.75
N ILE A 17 -29.04 7.35 7.67
CA ILE A 17 -29.10 6.52 6.47
C ILE A 17 -30.55 6.50 6.00
N ALA A 18 -30.81 7.08 4.82
CA ALA A 18 -32.13 7.12 4.22
C ALA A 18 -32.49 5.76 3.60
N ALA A 19 -33.77 5.41 3.65
CA ALA A 19 -34.26 4.10 3.27
C ALA A 19 -34.18 3.84 1.75
N ASN A 20 -34.02 2.56 1.40
CA ASN A 20 -34.85 1.95 0.36
C ASN A 20 -35.07 0.47 0.72
N SER A 21 -36.27 0.14 1.16
CA SER A 21 -36.67 -1.23 1.50
C SER A 21 -38.11 -1.43 1.05
N ILE A 22 -38.32 -2.42 0.17
CA ILE A 22 -39.64 -2.74 -0.37
C ILE A 22 -40.49 -3.30 0.75
N ALA A 23 -41.64 -2.67 1.02
CA ALA A 23 -42.56 -3.10 2.05
C ALA A 23 -43.35 -4.34 1.59
N ILE A 24 -43.07 -5.50 2.19
CA ILE A 24 -43.94 -6.68 2.08
C ILE A 24 -44.99 -6.58 3.18
N ALA A 25 -46.25 -6.37 2.79
CA ALA A 25 -47.38 -6.34 3.70
C ALA A 25 -47.91 -7.76 3.97
N CYS A 26 -47.54 -8.34 5.11
CA CYS A 26 -48.21 -9.54 5.62
C CYS A 26 -49.45 -9.13 6.42
N SER A 27 -50.61 -9.65 6.03
CA SER A 27 -51.84 -9.54 6.83
C SER A 27 -52.07 -10.82 7.63
N ASP A 28 -52.49 -10.63 8.87
CA ASP A 28 -53.05 -11.60 9.81
C ASP A 28 -52.12 -12.61 10.51
N HIS A 29 -52.53 -13.00 11.73
CA HIS A 29 -51.78 -13.82 12.67
C HIS A 29 -52.46 -15.17 12.91
N SER A 30 -52.07 -16.23 12.18
CA SER A 30 -51.93 -17.60 12.73
C SER A 30 -51.47 -18.64 11.70
N SER A 31 -50.90 -19.74 12.22
CA SER A 31 -50.42 -20.95 11.53
C SER A 31 -49.10 -20.84 10.73
N ASN A 32 -48.23 -21.83 10.94
CA ASN A 32 -46.99 -22.03 10.17
C ASN A 32 -47.30 -22.89 8.94
N LEU A 33 -47.27 -22.32 7.73
CA LEU A 33 -47.02 -23.03 6.45
C LEU A 33 -46.97 -22.05 5.26
N CYS A 34 -45.78 -21.62 4.85
CA CYS A 34 -45.60 -20.88 3.60
C CYS A 34 -45.43 -21.85 2.43
N LEU A 35 -46.53 -22.17 1.73
CA LEU A 35 -46.52 -22.87 0.45
C LEU A 35 -46.43 -21.85 -0.69
N CYS A 36 -45.39 -21.94 -1.54
CA CYS A 36 -45.33 -21.15 -2.78
C CYS A 36 -46.28 -21.72 -3.83
N SER A 37 -47.49 -21.14 -3.94
CA SER A 37 -48.39 -21.37 -5.07
C SER A 37 -48.04 -20.45 -6.23
N THR A 38 -47.59 -21.02 -7.36
CA THR A 38 -47.47 -20.29 -8.63
C THR A 38 -48.85 -20.08 -9.27
N PRO A 39 -49.05 -19.03 -10.09
CA PRO A 39 -50.27 -18.88 -10.87
C PRO A 39 -50.38 -20.01 -11.92
N THR A 40 -51.56 -20.62 -12.02
CA THR A 40 -51.87 -21.61 -13.06
C THR A 40 -52.02 -20.93 -14.43
N ALA A 41 -51.19 -21.32 -15.39
CA ALA A 41 -51.47 -21.07 -16.80
C ALA A 41 -52.57 -22.04 -17.29
N ASP A 42 -53.48 -21.55 -18.14
CA ASP A 42 -54.60 -22.33 -18.67
C ASP A 42 -54.16 -23.29 -19.79
N HIS A 43 -54.89 -24.40 -19.96
CA HIS A 43 -54.58 -25.48 -20.89
C HIS A 43 -55.48 -25.45 -22.13
N THR A 44 -54.94 -25.07 -23.28
CA THR A 44 -55.49 -25.47 -24.59
C THR A 44 -54.39 -26.02 -25.50
N HIS A 45 -54.70 -27.11 -26.21
CA HIS A 45 -53.79 -27.77 -27.15
C HIS A 45 -53.74 -27.03 -28.50
N ASP A 46 -52.55 -26.89 -29.06
CA ASP A 46 -52.26 -27.42 -30.40
C ASP A 46 -50.77 -27.78 -30.52
N ALA A 47 -50.38 -28.60 -31.50
CA ALA A 47 -49.03 -29.13 -31.64
C ALA A 47 -48.62 -29.36 -33.11
N SER A 48 -47.87 -28.42 -33.71
CA SER A 48 -47.00 -28.67 -34.87
C SER A 48 -46.01 -27.52 -35.10
N GLY A 49 -44.94 -27.79 -35.88
CA GLY A 49 -44.05 -26.75 -36.44
C GLY A 49 -42.87 -26.34 -35.55
N GLY A 50 -41.71 -26.98 -35.75
CA GLY A 50 -40.46 -26.54 -35.12
C GLY A 50 -39.81 -25.36 -35.86
N VAL A 51 -39.43 -24.31 -35.11
CA VAL A 51 -38.52 -23.25 -35.58
C VAL A 51 -37.49 -22.97 -34.48
N THR A 52 -36.21 -23.10 -34.81
CA THR A 52 -35.11 -22.68 -33.94
C THR A 52 -35.03 -21.15 -33.91
N ARG A 53 -35.80 -20.51 -33.01
CA ARG A 53 -35.54 -19.12 -32.65
C ARG A 53 -34.25 -19.06 -31.83
N GLY A 54 -33.19 -18.54 -32.44
CA GLY A 54 -31.99 -18.18 -31.70
C GLY A 54 -32.32 -17.13 -30.64
N SER A 55 -31.60 -17.17 -29.51
CA SER A 55 -31.74 -16.23 -28.41
C SER A 55 -31.27 -14.84 -28.85
N GLY A 56 -32.15 -14.08 -29.48
CA GLY A 56 -31.92 -12.67 -29.77
C GLY A 56 -31.75 -11.93 -28.45
N LEU A 57 -30.52 -11.50 -28.16
CA LEU A 57 -30.26 -10.50 -27.14
C LEU A 57 -31.07 -9.26 -27.53
N SER A 58 -32.09 -8.91 -26.75
CA SER A 58 -32.77 -7.64 -26.91
C SER A 58 -31.76 -6.54 -26.58
N SER A 59 -31.36 -5.77 -27.59
CA SER A 59 -30.68 -4.49 -27.35
C SER A 59 -31.48 -3.68 -26.35
N LEU A 60 -30.78 -2.99 -25.44
CA LEU A 60 -31.42 -1.97 -24.61
C LEU A 60 -32.09 -0.94 -25.53
N PRO A 61 -33.25 -0.37 -25.14
CA PRO A 61 -33.90 0.64 -25.97
C PRO A 61 -32.98 1.85 -26.09
N ALA A 62 -32.58 2.16 -27.32
CA ALA A 62 -31.70 3.28 -27.61
C ALA A 62 -32.32 4.61 -27.14
N THR A 63 -31.50 5.51 -26.60
CA THR A 63 -31.97 6.81 -26.13
C THR A 63 -32.29 7.69 -27.34
N LEU A 64 -33.57 8.04 -27.47
CA LEU A 64 -34.09 8.86 -28.54
C LEU A 64 -33.57 10.30 -28.44
N VAL A 65 -33.05 10.83 -29.54
CA VAL A 65 -32.70 12.25 -29.71
C VAL A 65 -33.43 12.78 -30.95
N HIS A 66 -34.28 13.77 -30.73
CA HIS A 66 -35.04 14.45 -31.78
C HIS A 66 -34.12 15.43 -32.54
N VAL A 67 -34.21 15.43 -33.88
CA VAL A 67 -33.49 16.31 -34.79
C VAL A 67 -34.50 17.20 -35.52
N PHE A 68 -34.47 18.51 -35.22
CA PHE A 68 -35.46 19.47 -35.72
C PHE A 68 -34.92 20.91 -35.70
N ASN A 69 -35.58 21.83 -36.44
CA ASN A 69 -35.26 23.27 -36.49
C ASN A 69 -33.76 23.57 -36.70
N PHE A 70 -33.02 23.86 -35.63
CA PHE A 70 -31.56 24.01 -35.58
C PHE A 70 -30.98 23.38 -34.30
N GLU A 71 -31.67 22.37 -33.76
CA GLU A 71 -31.48 21.85 -32.40
C GLU A 71 -31.47 20.31 -32.37
N TYR A 72 -30.81 19.75 -31.35
CA TYR A 72 -30.93 18.36 -30.95
C TYR A 72 -31.54 18.29 -29.55
N SER A 73 -32.38 17.32 -29.25
CA SER A 73 -32.91 17.18 -27.89
C SER A 73 -33.40 15.77 -27.58
N ALA A 74 -33.03 15.25 -26.41
CA ALA A 74 -33.67 14.07 -25.80
C ALA A 74 -35.09 14.37 -25.28
N ALA A 75 -35.53 15.64 -25.30
CA ALA A 75 -36.88 16.07 -24.95
C ALA A 75 -37.60 16.68 -26.18
N PRO A 76 -38.75 16.13 -26.63
CA PRO A 76 -39.45 16.61 -27.83
C PRO A 76 -40.14 17.97 -27.68
N VAL A 77 -40.23 18.52 -26.47
CA VAL A 77 -40.82 19.83 -26.18
C VAL A 77 -40.06 20.49 -25.02
N GLY A 78 -39.62 21.74 -25.21
CA GLY A 78 -38.91 22.52 -24.21
C GLY A 78 -37.54 23.00 -24.71
N PRO A 79 -36.67 23.50 -23.82
CA PRO A 79 -35.27 23.74 -24.14
C PRO A 79 -34.56 22.45 -24.57
N PRO A 80 -33.52 22.51 -25.42
CA PRO A 80 -32.67 21.37 -25.76
C PRO A 80 -32.13 20.63 -24.52
N VAL A 81 -32.17 19.30 -24.57
CA VAL A 81 -31.62 18.41 -23.53
C VAL A 81 -30.61 17.46 -24.17
N ASP A 82 -29.34 17.63 -23.81
CA ASP A 82 -28.27 16.68 -24.14
C ASP A 82 -28.46 15.38 -23.32
N PRO A 83 -28.42 14.18 -23.95
CA PRO A 83 -28.61 12.92 -23.24
C PRO A 83 -27.40 12.49 -22.41
N THR A 84 -27.70 11.76 -21.32
CA THR A 84 -26.72 10.98 -20.56
C THR A 84 -27.06 9.49 -20.69
N ILE A 85 -26.09 8.68 -21.10
CA ILE A 85 -26.21 7.22 -21.31
C ILE A 85 -25.03 6.48 -20.69
N ASN A 86 -25.01 5.15 -20.73
CA ASN A 86 -23.87 4.33 -20.29
C ASN A 86 -23.02 3.87 -21.49
N VAL A 87 -21.78 3.47 -21.24
CA VAL A 87 -20.99 2.68 -22.21
C VAL A 87 -21.75 1.41 -22.59
N GLY A 88 -21.90 1.16 -23.89
CA GLY A 88 -22.68 0.05 -24.45
C GLY A 88 -24.12 0.41 -24.82
N ASP A 89 -24.64 1.57 -24.39
CA ASP A 89 -25.93 2.09 -24.84
C ASP A 89 -25.79 2.75 -26.23
N SER A 90 -26.92 2.85 -26.94
CA SER A 90 -27.02 3.53 -28.24
C SER A 90 -27.81 4.83 -28.14
N ILE A 91 -27.43 5.84 -28.91
CA ILE A 91 -28.28 6.98 -29.25
C ILE A 91 -28.99 6.68 -30.56
N HIS A 92 -30.30 6.91 -30.60
CA HIS A 92 -31.13 6.85 -31.79
C HIS A 92 -31.58 8.26 -32.15
N TRP A 93 -30.94 8.87 -33.15
CA TRP A 93 -31.36 10.16 -33.67
C TRP A 93 -32.52 9.98 -34.64
N GLN A 94 -33.63 10.68 -34.41
CA GLN A 94 -34.81 10.69 -35.28
C GLN A 94 -35.00 12.07 -35.90
N TRP A 95 -35.11 12.13 -37.24
CA TRP A 95 -35.43 13.35 -37.96
C TRP A 95 -36.93 13.60 -37.91
N ASP A 96 -37.34 14.68 -37.24
CA ASP A 96 -38.75 15.10 -37.20
C ASP A 96 -39.05 16.19 -38.25
N SER A 97 -38.03 16.92 -38.72
CA SER A 97 -38.18 17.98 -39.72
C SER A 97 -36.86 18.34 -40.42
N GLY A 98 -36.96 19.17 -41.45
CA GLY A 98 -35.81 19.84 -42.08
C GLY A 98 -34.88 18.93 -42.88
N PHE A 99 -33.60 19.32 -42.93
CA PHE A 99 -32.53 18.53 -43.53
C PHE A 99 -31.26 18.70 -42.70
N HIS A 100 -30.77 17.61 -42.11
CA HIS A 100 -29.74 17.65 -41.07
C HIS A 100 -28.82 16.44 -41.19
N SER A 101 -27.63 16.52 -40.61
CA SER A 101 -26.73 15.39 -40.39
C SER A 101 -26.35 15.35 -38.92
N VAL A 102 -25.96 14.19 -38.40
CA VAL A 102 -25.26 14.02 -37.13
C VAL A 102 -23.80 13.68 -37.45
N THR A 103 -22.84 14.45 -36.94
CA THR A 103 -21.41 14.23 -37.23
C THR A 103 -20.55 14.54 -36.01
N SER A 104 -19.70 13.58 -35.62
CA SER A 104 -18.68 13.75 -34.57
C SER A 104 -17.67 14.84 -34.92
N VAL A 105 -17.27 15.67 -33.96
CA VAL A 105 -16.17 16.64 -34.12
C VAL A 105 -14.80 15.95 -34.28
N ALA A 106 -13.84 16.65 -34.88
CA ALA A 106 -12.44 16.27 -34.89
C ALA A 106 -11.89 16.18 -33.45
N GLY A 107 -11.06 15.16 -33.19
CA GLY A 107 -10.54 14.87 -31.85
C GLY A 107 -11.49 14.08 -30.94
N SER A 108 -12.74 13.84 -31.36
CA SER A 108 -13.63 12.89 -30.67
C SER A 108 -13.02 11.49 -30.58
N ALA A 109 -13.21 10.83 -29.43
CA ALA A 109 -12.73 9.46 -29.20
C ALA A 109 -13.43 8.40 -30.07
N GLU A 110 -14.59 8.73 -30.63
CA GLU A 110 -15.34 7.94 -31.60
C GLU A 110 -15.79 8.81 -32.76
N SER A 111 -15.76 8.27 -33.98
CA SER A 111 -16.17 9.00 -35.18
C SER A 111 -17.40 8.37 -35.83
N TYR A 112 -18.40 9.19 -36.09
CA TYR A 112 -19.68 8.81 -36.68
C TYR A 112 -20.22 9.95 -37.55
N ASN A 113 -20.89 9.59 -38.66
CA ASN A 113 -21.51 10.55 -39.57
C ASN A 113 -22.73 9.91 -40.24
N SER A 114 -23.92 10.49 -40.05
CA SER A 114 -25.16 10.01 -40.66
C SER A 114 -25.27 10.31 -42.17
N ASN A 115 -24.42 11.22 -42.68
CA ASN A 115 -24.65 12.04 -43.87
C ASN A 115 -25.90 12.94 -43.72
N THR A 116 -26.15 13.83 -44.68
CA THR A 116 -27.33 14.70 -44.65
C THR A 116 -28.59 13.91 -45.02
N LEU A 117 -29.52 13.77 -44.08
CA LEU A 117 -30.83 13.16 -44.25
C LEU A 117 -31.91 14.25 -44.33
N PHE A 118 -33.05 13.95 -44.97
CA PHE A 118 -34.09 14.93 -45.32
C PHE A 118 -35.49 14.46 -44.93
N GLY A 119 -36.29 15.38 -44.38
CA GLY A 119 -37.70 15.16 -44.05
C GLY A 119 -37.93 14.39 -42.75
N PRO A 120 -39.21 14.19 -42.36
CA PRO A 120 -39.56 13.41 -41.19
C PRO A 120 -39.40 11.90 -41.44
N GLY A 121 -38.86 11.17 -40.46
CA GLY A 121 -38.80 9.70 -40.45
C GLY A 121 -37.44 9.02 -40.70
N PRO A 122 -36.40 9.65 -41.31
CA PRO A 122 -35.05 9.09 -41.28
C PRO A 122 -34.50 8.97 -39.85
N THR A 123 -33.67 7.95 -39.63
CA THR A 123 -33.03 7.69 -38.34
C THR A 123 -31.54 7.39 -38.51
N PHE A 124 -30.77 7.60 -37.45
CA PHE A 124 -29.37 7.21 -37.35
C PHE A 124 -29.09 6.66 -35.95
N ASP A 125 -28.31 5.59 -35.87
CA ASP A 125 -27.98 4.90 -34.62
C ASP A 125 -26.47 4.86 -34.43
N HIS A 126 -25.97 5.24 -33.25
CA HIS A 126 -24.57 5.00 -32.84
C HIS A 126 -24.53 4.41 -31.43
N THR A 127 -23.70 3.39 -31.24
CA THR A 127 -23.48 2.72 -29.94
C THR A 127 -22.14 3.15 -29.39
N PHE A 128 -22.15 3.76 -28.20
CA PHE A 128 -20.95 4.36 -27.62
C PHE A 128 -20.14 3.32 -26.84
N ALA A 129 -18.91 3.06 -27.27
CA ALA A 129 -18.02 2.05 -26.70
C ALA A 129 -17.05 2.61 -25.63
N GLN A 130 -16.92 3.93 -25.53
CA GLN A 130 -16.05 4.64 -24.60
C GLN A 130 -16.83 5.66 -23.77
N GLY A 131 -16.45 5.81 -22.50
CA GLY A 131 -17.03 6.83 -21.62
C GLY A 131 -16.36 8.19 -21.82
N GLY A 132 -17.14 9.27 -21.73
CA GLY A 132 -16.69 10.64 -21.98
C GLY A 132 -17.83 11.55 -22.44
N THR A 133 -17.50 12.79 -22.81
CA THR A 133 -18.44 13.72 -23.45
C THR A 133 -18.14 13.79 -24.95
N PHE A 134 -19.15 13.54 -25.77
CA PHE A 134 -19.03 13.51 -27.23
C PHE A 134 -19.78 14.68 -27.85
N THR A 135 -19.06 15.66 -28.37
CA THR A 135 -19.63 16.77 -29.15
C THR A 135 -19.92 16.33 -30.58
N TYR A 136 -21.09 16.69 -31.11
CA TYR A 136 -21.47 16.44 -32.49
C TYR A 136 -22.24 17.62 -33.09
N PHE A 137 -22.19 17.76 -34.41
CA PHE A 137 -22.73 18.91 -35.13
C PHE A 137 -23.42 18.52 -36.44
N CYS A 138 -24.23 19.45 -36.96
CA CYS A 138 -24.86 19.32 -38.27
C CYS A 138 -23.98 19.95 -39.36
N THR A 139 -23.48 19.17 -40.31
CA THR A 139 -22.56 19.62 -41.37
C THR A 139 -23.14 20.69 -42.32
N VAL A 140 -24.46 20.90 -42.30
CA VAL A 140 -25.15 21.93 -43.11
C VAL A 140 -25.66 23.13 -42.28
N HIS A 141 -25.71 23.01 -40.94
CA HIS A 141 -26.29 24.03 -40.05
C HIS A 141 -25.39 24.39 -38.85
N GLY A 142 -24.20 23.81 -38.79
CA GLY A 142 -23.16 24.03 -37.78
C GLY A 142 -21.79 23.68 -38.36
N PHE A 143 -20.76 23.74 -37.52
CA PHE A 143 -19.37 23.55 -37.92
C PHE A 143 -18.52 23.00 -36.77
N ASP A 144 -17.45 22.31 -37.14
CA ASP A 144 -16.39 21.84 -36.26
C ASP A 144 -15.41 22.97 -35.95
N ASN A 145 -15.01 23.15 -34.69
CA ASN A 145 -13.99 24.13 -34.30
C ASN A 145 -12.56 23.55 -34.37
N GLY A 146 -12.41 22.23 -34.51
CA GLY A 146 -11.12 21.53 -34.60
C GLY A 146 -10.42 21.29 -33.26
N ASP A 147 -11.09 21.59 -32.14
CA ASP A 147 -10.57 21.52 -30.76
C ASP A 147 -11.37 20.58 -29.84
N GLY A 148 -12.29 19.78 -30.39
CA GLY A 148 -13.27 18.98 -29.65
C GLY A 148 -14.59 19.68 -29.36
N THR A 149 -14.76 20.94 -29.80
CA THR A 149 -16.01 21.70 -29.72
C THR A 149 -16.61 22.01 -31.10
N ALA A 150 -17.84 22.52 -31.12
CA ALA A 150 -18.57 22.84 -32.34
C ALA A 150 -19.33 24.18 -32.22
N GLY A 151 -19.80 24.72 -33.35
CA GLY A 151 -20.64 25.91 -33.42
C GLY A 151 -21.86 25.75 -34.34
N GLY A 152 -22.81 26.68 -34.24
CA GLY A 152 -24.10 26.59 -34.94
C GLY A 152 -25.01 25.52 -34.33
N MET A 153 -25.58 24.64 -35.16
CA MET A 153 -26.34 23.46 -34.71
C MET A 153 -25.40 22.35 -34.24
N PHE A 154 -25.23 22.24 -32.92
CA PHE A 154 -24.46 21.18 -32.24
C PHE A 154 -25.21 20.66 -31.00
N GLY A 155 -24.74 19.53 -30.46
CA GLY A 155 -25.18 18.96 -29.19
C GLY A 155 -24.06 18.15 -28.55
N THR A 156 -24.28 17.65 -27.33
CA THR A 156 -23.34 16.75 -26.65
C THR A 156 -24.04 15.49 -26.13
N ILE A 157 -23.29 14.41 -25.96
CA ILE A 157 -23.74 13.19 -25.27
C ILE A 157 -22.76 12.91 -24.14
N THR A 158 -23.27 12.68 -22.93
CA THR A 158 -22.45 12.23 -21.80
C THR A 158 -22.57 10.72 -21.64
N VAL A 159 -21.50 9.99 -21.94
CA VAL A 159 -21.42 8.53 -21.80
C VAL A 159 -20.71 8.19 -20.50
N VAL A 160 -21.46 7.67 -19.54
CA VAL A 160 -20.96 7.25 -18.22
C VAL A 160 -20.26 5.89 -18.36
N PRO A 161 -19.00 5.73 -17.89
CA PRO A 161 -18.36 4.42 -17.79
C PRO A 161 -19.18 3.48 -16.91
N GLN A 162 -19.74 2.41 -17.48
CA GLN A 162 -20.46 1.41 -16.69
C GLN A 162 -19.46 0.58 -15.89
N THR A 163 -19.49 0.66 -14.56
CA THR A 163 -18.58 -0.10 -13.71
C THR A 163 -19.14 -1.49 -13.38
N VAL A 164 -18.53 -2.54 -13.94
CA VAL A 164 -18.86 -3.92 -13.57
C VAL A 164 -18.35 -4.22 -12.17
N SER A 165 -19.24 -4.66 -11.28
CA SER A 165 -18.88 -5.25 -9.98
C SER A 165 -19.24 -6.74 -10.00
N SER A 166 -18.25 -7.61 -9.74
CA SER A 166 -18.43 -9.07 -9.87
C SER A 166 -17.63 -9.86 -8.85
N ILE A 167 -18.24 -10.92 -8.35
CA ILE A 167 -17.71 -11.81 -7.32
C ILE A 167 -17.24 -13.11 -7.98
N TRP A 168 -16.10 -13.64 -7.54
CA TRP A 168 -15.66 -14.99 -7.90
C TRP A 168 -16.66 -16.03 -7.38
N ASN A 169 -17.21 -16.80 -8.31
CA ASN A 169 -18.46 -17.56 -8.14
C ASN A 169 -18.24 -19.09 -8.14
N VAL A 170 -16.98 -19.56 -8.19
CA VAL A 170 -16.63 -20.99 -8.29
C VAL A 170 -15.63 -21.41 -7.24
N ASP A 171 -15.84 -22.58 -6.62
CA ASP A 171 -14.92 -23.17 -5.63
C ASP A 171 -13.80 -23.99 -6.28
N VAL A 172 -13.23 -23.48 -7.37
CA VAL A 172 -12.11 -24.08 -8.11
C VAL A 172 -11.10 -23.01 -8.52
N ASP A 173 -9.88 -23.45 -8.82
CA ASP A 173 -8.87 -22.61 -9.47
C ASP A 173 -9.30 -22.33 -10.93
N GLY A 174 -9.02 -21.13 -11.45
CA GLY A 174 -9.47 -20.79 -12.80
C GLY A 174 -8.91 -19.51 -13.40
N SER A 175 -9.17 -19.32 -14.69
CA SER A 175 -8.86 -18.10 -15.45
C SER A 175 -9.76 -16.93 -15.04
N TRP A 176 -9.17 -15.73 -14.98
CA TRP A 176 -9.91 -14.48 -14.81
C TRP A 176 -10.83 -14.19 -16.00
N GLN A 177 -10.42 -14.54 -17.22
CA GLN A 177 -11.18 -14.23 -18.45
C GLN A 177 -12.30 -15.25 -18.75
N THR A 178 -12.55 -16.21 -17.86
CA THR A 178 -13.67 -17.13 -17.98
C THR A 178 -14.92 -16.51 -17.34
N ALA A 179 -15.83 -16.01 -18.18
CA ALA A 179 -17.06 -15.32 -17.76
C ALA A 179 -17.86 -16.06 -16.67
N SER A 180 -18.04 -17.38 -16.80
CA SER A 180 -18.80 -18.21 -15.85
C SER A 180 -18.15 -18.37 -14.47
N ASN A 181 -16.89 -17.97 -14.30
CA ASN A 181 -16.23 -17.92 -12.99
C ASN A 181 -16.67 -16.70 -12.17
N TRP A 182 -17.39 -15.75 -12.79
CA TRP A 182 -17.88 -14.53 -12.16
C TRP A 182 -19.41 -14.50 -12.08
N THR A 183 -19.93 -13.84 -11.04
CA THR A 183 -21.36 -13.52 -10.96
C THR A 183 -21.85 -12.78 -12.21
N ASN A 184 -23.10 -13.03 -12.60
CA ASN A 184 -23.75 -12.42 -13.78
C ASN A 184 -23.07 -12.73 -15.13
N ASN A 185 -22.11 -13.66 -15.17
CA ASN A 185 -21.20 -13.90 -16.32
C ASN A 185 -20.42 -12.65 -16.76
N ALA A 186 -20.22 -11.67 -15.86
CA ALA A 186 -19.57 -10.41 -16.18
C ALA A 186 -18.12 -10.41 -15.69
N ILE A 187 -17.16 -10.33 -16.62
CA ILE A 187 -15.73 -10.29 -16.27
C ILE A 187 -15.38 -8.88 -15.77
N PRO A 188 -14.83 -8.71 -14.56
CA PRO A 188 -14.32 -7.42 -14.11
C PRO A 188 -12.99 -7.12 -14.81
N ASN A 189 -13.07 -6.54 -16.02
CA ASN A 189 -11.94 -6.01 -16.77
C ASN A 189 -12.30 -4.66 -17.41
N GLY A 190 -11.90 -3.56 -16.76
CA GLY A 190 -12.15 -2.18 -17.15
C GLY A 190 -11.79 -1.17 -16.04
N PRO A 191 -11.50 0.11 -16.36
CA PRO A 191 -11.34 1.16 -15.36
C PRO A 191 -12.57 1.27 -14.44
N GLY A 192 -12.36 1.46 -13.14
CA GLY A 192 -13.44 1.52 -12.15
C GLY A 192 -14.13 0.18 -11.81
N HIS A 193 -13.87 -0.91 -12.55
CA HIS A 193 -14.50 -2.21 -12.28
C HIS A 193 -14.07 -2.77 -10.92
N ALA A 194 -14.94 -3.56 -10.27
CA ALA A 194 -14.67 -4.18 -8.98
C ALA A 194 -14.65 -5.71 -9.09
N ALA A 195 -13.51 -6.32 -8.76
CA ALA A 195 -13.39 -7.76 -8.59
C ALA A 195 -13.46 -8.11 -7.10
N ALA A 196 -14.32 -9.06 -6.74
CA ALA A 196 -14.56 -9.46 -5.36
C ALA A 196 -14.31 -10.96 -5.11
N PHE A 197 -13.67 -11.26 -3.99
CA PHE A 197 -13.14 -12.57 -3.62
C PHE A 197 -13.69 -12.95 -2.24
N GLY A 198 -14.95 -13.38 -2.25
CA GLY A 198 -15.74 -13.67 -1.04
C GLY A 198 -15.55 -15.08 -0.50
N ALA A 199 -16.30 -15.41 0.57
CA ALA A 199 -16.20 -16.67 1.30
C ALA A 199 -16.69 -17.94 0.55
N ASN A 200 -17.01 -17.84 -0.75
CA ASN A 200 -17.58 -18.86 -1.66
C ASN A 200 -16.68 -20.11 -1.89
N ILE A 201 -15.53 -20.19 -1.24
CA ILE A 201 -14.52 -21.23 -1.41
C ILE A 201 -14.44 -22.14 -0.18
N THR A 202 -13.99 -23.38 -0.32
CA THR A 202 -13.80 -24.33 0.82
C THR A 202 -12.33 -24.48 1.25
N ALA A 203 -11.40 -24.20 0.35
CA ALA A 203 -9.95 -24.20 0.57
C ALA A 203 -9.31 -23.07 -0.27
N PRO A 204 -8.00 -22.77 -0.16
CA PRO A 204 -7.34 -21.76 -0.99
C PRO A 204 -7.59 -21.92 -2.49
N ARG A 205 -7.72 -20.80 -3.21
CA ARG A 205 -7.95 -20.77 -4.67
C ARG A 205 -7.01 -19.87 -5.44
N GLY A 206 -6.55 -20.35 -6.59
CA GLY A 206 -5.80 -19.60 -7.59
C GLY A 206 -6.70 -18.96 -8.65
N VAL A 207 -6.59 -17.64 -8.82
CA VAL A 207 -7.23 -16.91 -9.93
C VAL A 207 -6.13 -16.43 -10.87
N ASN A 208 -6.18 -16.86 -12.12
CA ASN A 208 -5.12 -16.69 -13.10
C ASN A 208 -5.40 -15.50 -14.04
N VAL A 209 -4.54 -14.47 -13.98
CA VAL A 209 -4.51 -13.31 -14.87
C VAL A 209 -3.67 -13.68 -16.11
N ASP A 210 -4.34 -14.32 -17.07
CA ASP A 210 -3.79 -14.78 -18.35
C ASP A 210 -3.83 -13.72 -19.46
N ALA A 211 -4.69 -12.69 -19.35
CA ALA A 211 -4.70 -11.53 -20.23
C ALA A 211 -4.57 -10.21 -19.46
N PRO A 212 -4.08 -9.12 -20.09
CA PRO A 212 -4.04 -7.79 -19.47
C PRO A 212 -5.42 -7.41 -18.90
N THR A 213 -5.43 -7.06 -17.61
CA THR A 213 -6.65 -6.85 -16.84
C THR A 213 -6.58 -5.52 -16.12
N SER A 214 -7.65 -4.72 -16.18
CA SER A 214 -7.77 -3.47 -15.42
C SER A 214 -8.94 -3.56 -14.44
N VAL A 215 -8.79 -3.02 -13.23
CA VAL A 215 -9.89 -2.86 -12.26
C VAL A 215 -9.69 -1.58 -11.44
N GLY A 216 -10.79 -0.96 -11.00
CA GLY A 216 -10.77 0.09 -9.98
C GLY A 216 -10.64 -0.46 -8.56
N SER A 217 -11.12 -1.67 -8.28
CA SER A 217 -10.91 -2.31 -6.98
C SER A 217 -10.75 -3.84 -7.00
N LEU A 218 -9.91 -4.31 -6.06
CA LEU A 218 -9.78 -5.70 -5.65
C LEU A 218 -10.29 -5.84 -4.21
N ASN A 219 -11.25 -6.73 -3.95
CA ASN A 219 -11.92 -6.81 -2.65
C ASN A 219 -11.92 -8.25 -2.12
N PHE A 220 -11.16 -8.51 -1.05
CA PHE A 220 -11.01 -9.83 -0.43
C PHE A 220 -11.74 -9.89 0.91
N ALA A 221 -12.54 -10.95 1.09
CA ALA A 221 -13.42 -11.14 2.25
C ALA A 221 -13.61 -12.63 2.60
N SER A 222 -12.60 -13.46 2.39
CA SER A 222 -12.64 -14.89 2.76
C SER A 222 -11.78 -15.13 4.02
N PRO A 223 -12.37 -15.59 5.14
CA PRO A 223 -11.63 -15.79 6.38
C PRO A 223 -10.59 -16.91 6.27
N SER A 224 -9.46 -16.72 6.96
CA SER A 224 -8.40 -17.71 7.13
C SER A 224 -8.95 -19.02 7.75
N PRO A 225 -8.45 -20.21 7.34
CA PRO A 225 -7.29 -20.45 6.47
C PRO A 225 -7.60 -20.41 4.97
N LYS A 226 -8.82 -20.03 4.56
CA LYS A 226 -9.23 -19.99 3.16
C LYS A 226 -8.75 -18.67 2.53
N SER A 227 -7.97 -18.76 1.46
CA SER A 227 -7.32 -17.60 0.84
C SER A 227 -7.51 -17.56 -0.67
N TYR A 228 -7.15 -16.43 -1.26
CA TYR A 228 -7.06 -16.26 -2.72
C TYR A 228 -5.63 -15.90 -3.09
N LEU A 229 -5.17 -16.51 -4.18
CA LEU A 229 -3.91 -16.24 -4.85
C LEU A 229 -4.22 -15.68 -6.24
N ILE A 230 -4.02 -14.38 -6.44
CA ILE A 230 -4.13 -13.73 -7.75
C ILE A 230 -2.77 -13.86 -8.46
N ALA A 231 -2.64 -14.89 -9.29
CA ALA A 231 -1.44 -15.24 -10.03
C ALA A 231 -1.61 -14.95 -11.53
N GLY A 232 -0.58 -15.20 -12.34
CA GLY A 232 -0.65 -15.12 -13.80
C GLY A 232 0.53 -14.37 -14.41
N SER A 233 0.68 -14.52 -15.73
CA SER A 233 1.77 -13.91 -16.51
C SER A 233 1.47 -12.50 -17.00
N SER A 234 0.21 -12.07 -16.98
CA SER A 234 -0.23 -10.76 -17.48
C SER A 234 -0.31 -9.70 -16.37
N THR A 235 -0.28 -8.42 -16.79
CA THR A 235 -0.44 -7.28 -15.87
C THR A 235 -1.87 -7.17 -15.34
N LEU A 236 -1.99 -6.97 -14.04
CA LEU A 236 -3.21 -6.53 -13.35
C LEU A 236 -3.05 -5.05 -12.98
N SER A 237 -3.69 -4.18 -13.76
CA SER A 237 -3.67 -2.73 -13.57
C SER A 237 -4.73 -2.27 -12.58
N LEU A 238 -4.38 -1.35 -11.69
CA LEU A 238 -5.31 -0.69 -10.78
C LEU A 238 -5.62 0.73 -11.28
N THR A 239 -6.80 0.91 -11.86
CA THR A 239 -7.25 2.10 -12.58
C THR A 239 -8.67 2.45 -12.14
N GLY A 240 -8.84 3.60 -11.46
CA GLY A 240 -10.16 4.11 -11.05
C GLY A 240 -11.03 4.55 -12.23
N SER A 241 -12.26 4.99 -11.96
CA SER A 241 -13.09 5.66 -12.96
C SER A 241 -12.73 7.14 -13.03
N GLY A 242 -12.35 7.66 -14.20
CA GLY A 242 -11.95 9.06 -14.36
C GLY A 242 -10.84 9.49 -13.39
N THR A 243 -11.18 10.33 -12.42
CA THR A 243 -10.27 10.85 -11.38
C THR A 243 -10.20 10.01 -10.11
N ASP A 244 -10.96 8.91 -10.00
CA ASP A 244 -11.05 8.10 -8.79
C ASP A 244 -9.72 7.43 -8.41
N ILE A 245 -9.52 7.28 -7.10
CA ILE A 245 -8.47 6.42 -6.54
C ILE A 245 -8.85 4.95 -6.74
N ALA A 246 -7.87 4.11 -7.08
CA ALA A 246 -8.05 2.68 -7.06
C ALA A 246 -7.89 2.12 -5.64
N SER A 247 -8.36 0.90 -5.37
CA SER A 247 -8.21 0.28 -4.06
C SER A 247 -7.97 -1.23 -4.07
N VAL A 248 -7.28 -1.70 -3.03
CA VAL A 248 -7.17 -3.11 -2.69
C VAL A 248 -7.57 -3.27 -1.23
N ASN A 249 -8.72 -3.90 -1.00
CA ASN A 249 -9.34 -4.03 0.29
C ASN A 249 -9.30 -5.49 0.75
N VAL A 250 -8.69 -5.75 1.91
CA VAL A 250 -8.80 -7.03 2.65
C VAL A 250 -9.59 -6.75 3.92
N THR A 251 -10.84 -7.23 3.98
CA THR A 251 -11.74 -7.00 5.12
C THR A 251 -11.61 -8.07 6.20
N ASP A 252 -11.20 -9.28 5.80
CA ASP A 252 -10.91 -10.45 6.62
C ASP A 252 -9.93 -11.37 5.85
N GLY A 253 -9.30 -12.32 6.53
CA GLY A 253 -8.41 -13.33 5.94
C GLY A 253 -7.02 -12.82 5.58
N SER A 254 -6.25 -13.69 4.92
CA SER A 254 -4.91 -13.38 4.40
C SER A 254 -4.76 -13.86 2.96
N HIS A 255 -4.27 -13.00 2.08
CA HIS A 255 -4.36 -13.15 0.62
C HIS A 255 -3.04 -12.78 -0.09
N SER A 256 -2.86 -13.30 -1.30
CA SER A 256 -1.64 -13.10 -2.09
C SER A 256 -1.92 -12.64 -3.52
N ILE A 257 -1.08 -11.77 -4.03
CA ILE A 257 -1.03 -11.33 -5.43
C ILE A 257 0.40 -11.54 -5.91
N THR A 258 0.57 -12.45 -6.87
CA THR A 258 1.87 -12.76 -7.51
C THR A 258 1.90 -12.35 -8.99
N ALA A 259 0.74 -12.11 -9.60
CA ALA A 259 0.62 -11.38 -10.86
C ALA A 259 1.28 -9.99 -10.75
N ARG A 260 1.70 -9.42 -11.89
CA ARG A 260 2.28 -8.07 -11.94
C ARG A 260 1.19 -7.03 -11.60
N LEU A 261 1.21 -6.51 -10.37
CA LEU A 261 0.24 -5.53 -9.89
C LEU A 261 0.74 -4.11 -10.18
N GLN A 262 0.06 -3.41 -11.07
CA GLN A 262 0.45 -2.09 -11.54
C GLN A 262 -0.60 -1.02 -11.18
N PRO A 263 -0.45 -0.32 -10.04
CA PRO A 263 -1.08 0.98 -9.81
C PRO A 263 -0.91 1.92 -11.00
N VAL A 264 -2.04 2.34 -11.59
CA VAL A 264 -2.13 3.38 -12.62
C VAL A 264 -2.75 4.63 -11.99
N SER A 265 -3.87 4.47 -11.29
CA SER A 265 -4.40 5.49 -10.36
C SER A 265 -3.66 5.43 -9.03
N ASN A 266 -3.66 6.56 -8.30
CA ASN A 266 -3.33 6.59 -6.87
C ASN A 266 -4.14 5.50 -6.15
N THR A 267 -3.49 4.68 -5.33
CA THR A 267 -4.04 3.40 -4.84
C THR A 267 -4.05 3.33 -3.32
N THR A 268 -5.20 3.00 -2.73
CA THR A 268 -5.31 2.69 -1.29
C THR A 268 -5.30 1.18 -1.05
N PHE A 269 -4.31 0.70 -0.31
CA PHE A 269 -4.26 -0.65 0.24
C PHE A 269 -4.84 -0.63 1.66
N ASN A 270 -6.05 -1.16 1.83
CA ASN A 270 -6.71 -1.31 3.13
C ASN A 270 -6.61 -2.76 3.59
N VAL A 271 -5.93 -3.03 4.70
CA VAL A 271 -5.88 -4.35 5.33
C VAL A 271 -6.51 -4.22 6.71
N ALA A 272 -7.80 -4.50 6.82
CA ALA A 272 -8.65 -3.99 7.90
C ALA A 272 -8.28 -4.54 9.28
N GLN A 273 -8.24 -5.87 9.43
CA GLN A 273 -7.99 -6.55 10.71
C GLN A 273 -6.50 -6.64 11.02
N ALA A 274 -6.11 -6.49 12.29
CA ALA A 274 -4.71 -6.64 12.72
C ALA A 274 -4.13 -8.04 12.42
N GLY A 275 -4.96 -9.09 12.38
CA GLY A 275 -4.57 -10.45 12.01
C GLY A 275 -4.58 -10.75 10.50
N SER A 276 -5.00 -9.80 9.66
CA SER A 276 -5.04 -9.95 8.20
C SER A 276 -3.73 -9.53 7.54
N GLN A 277 -3.35 -10.24 6.47
CA GLN A 277 -2.18 -9.93 5.66
C GLN A 277 -2.53 -9.93 4.17
N LEU A 278 -2.12 -8.89 3.45
CA LEU A 278 -2.01 -8.92 2.00
C LEU A 278 -0.54 -9.07 1.62
N THR A 279 -0.21 -9.97 0.70
CA THR A 279 1.14 -10.09 0.13
C THR A 279 1.12 -9.81 -1.36
N VAL A 280 1.90 -8.83 -1.82
CA VAL A 280 2.05 -8.47 -3.24
C VAL A 280 3.51 -8.67 -3.64
N SER A 281 3.84 -9.79 -4.28
CA SER A 281 5.22 -10.13 -4.60
C SER A 281 5.75 -9.51 -5.91
N ASN A 282 4.92 -8.75 -6.63
CA ASN A 282 5.28 -8.08 -7.88
C ASN A 282 4.51 -6.75 -8.05
N LEU A 283 4.67 -5.86 -7.06
CA LEU A 283 4.15 -4.49 -7.07
C LEU A 283 5.03 -3.60 -7.97
N GLN A 284 4.40 -2.88 -8.90
CA GLN A 284 5.05 -2.02 -9.90
C GLN A 284 4.32 -0.68 -10.02
N PRO A 285 4.48 0.26 -9.05
CA PRO A 285 3.55 1.38 -8.87
C PRO A 285 3.89 2.64 -9.68
N GLY A 286 5.11 2.76 -10.21
CA GLY A 286 5.47 3.81 -11.18
C GLY A 286 5.26 5.23 -10.64
N GLY A 287 4.27 5.95 -11.17
CA GLY A 287 3.93 7.31 -10.74
C GLY A 287 2.81 7.41 -9.69
N ALA A 288 2.15 6.30 -9.34
CA ALA A 288 0.99 6.32 -8.46
C ALA A 288 1.39 6.56 -6.99
N ALA A 289 0.67 7.45 -6.30
CA ALA A 289 0.73 7.57 -4.85
C ALA A 289 0.12 6.32 -4.19
N LEU A 290 0.76 5.82 -3.14
CA LEU A 290 0.32 4.64 -2.40
C LEU A 290 -0.10 5.04 -0.98
N THR A 291 -1.25 4.55 -0.53
CA THR A 291 -1.78 4.80 0.82
C THR A 291 -2.11 3.49 1.52
N LYS A 292 -1.56 3.25 2.71
CA LYS A 292 -1.86 2.10 3.56
C LYS A 292 -2.83 2.48 4.68
N THR A 293 -3.93 1.74 4.78
CA THR A 293 -4.97 1.87 5.83
C THR A 293 -5.31 0.50 6.44
N GLY A 294 -6.13 0.50 7.49
CA GLY A 294 -6.48 -0.70 8.28
C GLY A 294 -5.33 -1.18 9.18
N ALA A 295 -5.64 -1.97 10.20
CA ALA A 295 -4.66 -2.36 11.24
C ALA A 295 -3.71 -3.49 10.81
N GLY A 296 -4.03 -4.25 9.77
CA GLY A 296 -3.26 -5.41 9.31
C GLY A 296 -2.02 -5.05 8.49
N MET A 297 -1.35 -6.09 7.97
CA MET A 297 -0.06 -5.96 7.29
C MET A 297 -0.19 -6.04 5.75
N LEU A 298 0.48 -5.11 5.06
CA LEU A 298 0.78 -5.20 3.64
C LEU A 298 2.24 -5.63 3.47
N VAL A 299 2.50 -6.78 2.85
CA VAL A 299 3.85 -7.26 2.51
C VAL A 299 4.10 -7.06 1.01
N VAL A 300 5.24 -6.48 0.64
CA VAL A 300 5.60 -6.15 -0.75
C VAL A 300 6.99 -6.65 -1.12
N ASN A 301 7.31 -6.80 -2.41
CA ASN A 301 8.68 -7.10 -2.86
C ASN A 301 9.66 -5.94 -2.64
N ASN A 302 9.24 -4.72 -2.99
CA ASN A 302 9.89 -3.42 -2.76
C ASN A 302 8.85 -2.32 -3.01
N ILE A 303 9.20 -1.06 -2.76
CA ILE A 303 8.33 0.09 -3.05
C ILE A 303 9.10 1.04 -3.96
N ARG A 304 8.64 1.20 -5.21
CA ARG A 304 9.31 2.00 -6.25
C ARG A 304 8.31 2.93 -6.93
N THR A 305 7.99 4.04 -6.25
CA THR A 305 7.08 5.10 -6.75
C THR A 305 7.78 6.46 -6.79
N SER A 306 7.60 7.21 -7.87
CA SER A 306 8.05 8.61 -7.94
C SER A 306 7.10 9.60 -7.24
N SER A 307 6.06 9.09 -6.57
CA SER A 307 5.07 9.84 -5.80
C SER A 307 5.16 9.45 -4.32
N SER A 308 4.11 9.71 -3.54
CA SER A 308 4.10 9.50 -2.08
C SER A 308 3.83 8.05 -1.66
N LEU A 309 4.46 7.62 -0.57
CA LEU A 309 4.02 6.50 0.27
C LEU A 309 3.46 7.07 1.58
N ASN A 310 2.19 6.80 1.87
CA ASN A 310 1.48 7.28 3.07
C ASN A 310 1.01 6.10 3.92
N ILE A 311 1.48 5.96 5.16
CA ILE A 311 1.12 4.87 6.06
C ILE A 311 0.28 5.41 7.21
N ASN A 312 -1.04 5.30 7.08
CA ASN A 312 -2.01 5.87 8.03
C ASN A 312 -2.34 4.89 9.17
N SER A 313 -2.25 3.57 8.94
CA SER A 313 -2.44 2.56 9.98
C SER A 313 -1.85 1.20 9.61
N GLY A 314 -1.51 0.40 10.63
CA GLY A 314 -0.89 -0.92 10.47
C GLY A 314 0.49 -0.87 9.81
N THR A 315 0.93 -2.00 9.27
CA THR A 315 2.31 -2.18 8.77
C THR A 315 2.34 -2.27 7.24
N VAL A 316 3.32 -1.60 6.63
CA VAL A 316 3.86 -1.98 5.32
C VAL A 316 5.22 -2.64 5.57
N ALA A 317 5.47 -3.82 5.02
CA ALA A 317 6.70 -4.58 5.25
C ALA A 317 7.34 -5.04 3.94
N VAL A 318 8.60 -4.68 3.71
CA VAL A 318 9.37 -5.13 2.54
C VAL A 318 9.82 -6.56 2.77
N SER A 319 9.64 -7.44 1.76
CA SER A 319 10.08 -8.83 1.81
C SER A 319 11.60 -8.90 1.95
N ALA A 320 12.13 -9.83 2.74
CA ALA A 320 13.55 -9.84 3.08
C ALA A 320 14.44 -10.12 1.85
N ASN A 321 15.13 -9.09 1.33
CA ASN A 321 15.98 -9.16 0.14
C ASN A 321 17.02 -8.03 0.12
N GLY A 322 18.00 -8.07 1.04
CA GLY A 322 19.11 -7.11 1.15
C GLY A 322 20.08 -7.14 -0.04
N THR A 323 19.58 -6.69 -1.19
CA THR A 323 20.25 -6.49 -2.49
C THR A 323 19.55 -5.33 -3.22
N ASP A 324 20.15 -4.85 -4.30
CA ASP A 324 19.62 -3.89 -5.27
C ASP A 324 18.19 -4.22 -5.77
N VAL A 325 17.72 -5.47 -5.62
CA VAL A 325 16.37 -5.90 -6.01
C VAL A 325 15.32 -5.62 -4.92
N GLY A 326 15.68 -5.67 -3.65
CA GLY A 326 14.80 -5.32 -2.52
C GLY A 326 14.77 -3.83 -2.19
N ALA A 327 15.84 -3.11 -2.57
CA ALA A 327 15.95 -1.66 -2.35
C ALA A 327 14.72 -0.88 -2.87
N SER A 328 14.24 0.06 -2.07
CA SER A 328 13.01 0.83 -2.31
C SER A 328 13.33 2.31 -2.58
N ARG A 329 12.53 2.98 -3.43
CA ARG A 329 12.64 4.43 -3.71
C ARG A 329 11.25 5.04 -3.74
N VAL A 330 11.02 6.06 -2.90
CA VAL A 330 9.72 6.77 -2.79
C VAL A 330 9.90 8.27 -2.96
N GLY A 331 9.03 8.91 -3.74
CA GLY A 331 9.07 10.35 -4.04
C GLY A 331 8.80 11.24 -2.83
N THR A 332 8.00 10.77 -1.87
CA THR A 332 7.93 11.24 -0.46
C THR A 332 7.50 10.09 0.44
N LEU A 333 7.77 10.21 1.75
CA LEU A 333 7.30 9.28 2.79
C LEU A 333 6.50 10.04 3.86
N SER A 334 5.34 9.51 4.23
CA SER A 334 4.56 9.94 5.39
C SER A 334 4.12 8.73 6.20
N ILE A 335 4.30 8.78 7.52
CA ILE A 335 3.87 7.76 8.47
C ILE A 335 3.11 8.48 9.59
N ALA A 336 1.85 8.12 9.81
CA ALA A 336 1.01 8.82 10.77
C ALA A 336 1.45 8.54 12.22
N ALA A 337 1.45 9.58 13.07
CA ALA A 337 1.60 9.40 14.51
C ALA A 337 0.27 8.97 15.13
N GLY A 338 0.30 7.96 16.01
CA GLY A 338 -0.90 7.52 16.75
C GLY A 338 -0.74 6.17 17.44
N PRO A 339 -1.71 5.77 18.29
CA PRO A 339 -1.64 4.55 19.10
C PRO A 339 -1.75 3.25 18.29
N SER A 340 -2.01 3.33 16.98
CA SER A 340 -2.01 2.18 16.07
C SER A 340 -0.60 1.81 15.55
N ASN A 341 0.46 2.45 16.06
CA ASN A 341 1.86 2.31 15.63
C ASN A 341 2.03 2.06 14.12
N PRO A 342 1.66 3.01 13.24
CA PRO A 342 1.83 2.85 11.80
C PRO A 342 3.32 2.69 11.45
N THR A 343 3.65 1.72 10.60
CA THR A 343 5.03 1.22 10.47
C THR A 343 5.42 0.90 9.04
N LEU A 344 6.63 1.29 8.65
CA LEU A 344 7.38 0.75 7.52
C LEU A 344 8.46 -0.21 8.05
N ASP A 345 8.27 -1.52 7.91
CA ASP A 345 9.29 -2.54 8.21
C ASP A 345 10.15 -2.79 6.97
N LEU A 346 11.38 -2.30 6.98
CA LEU A 346 12.34 -2.53 5.91
C LEU A 346 12.97 -3.93 5.96
N ARG A 347 12.84 -4.67 7.07
CA ARG A 347 13.60 -5.90 7.33
C ARG A 347 15.09 -5.67 7.10
N ASN A 348 15.70 -6.37 6.14
CA ASN A 348 17.09 -6.20 5.74
C ASN A 348 17.25 -5.50 4.38
N ASN A 349 16.27 -4.69 3.97
CA ASN A 349 16.27 -3.94 2.72
C ASN A 349 16.58 -2.45 2.95
N ASP A 350 17.01 -1.79 1.90
CA ASP A 350 17.43 -0.39 1.92
C ASP A 350 16.38 0.53 1.27
N LEU A 351 16.40 1.82 1.62
CA LEU A 351 15.37 2.79 1.24
C LEU A 351 15.97 4.14 0.85
N ILE A 352 15.49 4.67 -0.29
CA ILE A 352 15.68 6.06 -0.71
C ILE A 352 14.35 6.81 -0.57
N VAL A 353 14.33 7.89 0.21
CA VAL A 353 13.20 8.82 0.30
C VAL A 353 13.60 10.15 -0.34
N GLN A 354 12.88 10.57 -1.37
CA GLN A 354 13.09 11.88 -2.01
C GLN A 354 12.25 12.95 -1.31
N ASN A 355 12.58 14.23 -1.53
CA ASN A 355 11.80 15.39 -1.08
C ASN A 355 11.44 15.39 0.43
N SER A 356 12.34 14.84 1.26
CA SER A 356 12.20 14.74 2.72
C SER A 356 13.40 15.40 3.41
N SER A 357 13.31 15.65 4.72
CA SER A 357 14.44 16.16 5.50
C SER A 357 15.12 15.06 6.31
N TYR A 358 16.43 15.21 6.55
CA TYR A 358 17.22 14.32 7.40
C TYR A 358 16.52 14.05 8.74
N VAL A 359 16.13 15.13 9.43
CA VAL A 359 15.46 15.11 10.74
C VAL A 359 14.10 14.40 10.71
N ALA A 360 13.35 14.46 9.59
CA ALA A 360 12.09 13.72 9.48
C ALA A 360 12.34 12.19 9.40
N ILE A 361 13.37 11.78 8.66
CA ILE A 361 13.73 10.36 8.51
C ILE A 361 14.35 9.81 9.79
N THR A 362 15.32 10.51 10.40
CA THR A 362 15.94 10.02 11.65
C THR A 362 14.95 9.98 12.80
N ASN A 363 14.02 10.94 12.95
CA ASN A 363 12.97 10.86 13.97
C ASN A 363 12.06 9.64 13.79
N LEU A 364 11.74 9.24 12.54
CA LEU A 364 10.95 8.04 12.27
C LEU A 364 11.71 6.75 12.61
N ILE A 365 13.03 6.73 12.42
CA ILE A 365 13.88 5.59 12.80
C ILE A 365 14.07 5.56 14.32
N ALA A 366 14.48 6.68 14.93
CA ALA A 366 14.72 6.82 16.38
C ALA A 366 13.50 6.45 17.23
N ASN A 367 12.29 6.89 16.83
CA ASN A 367 11.08 6.52 17.55
C ASN A 367 10.79 5.02 17.43
N ALA A 368 10.85 4.44 16.23
CA ALA A 368 10.63 3.00 16.03
C ALA A 368 11.66 2.17 16.82
N ARG A 369 12.94 2.54 16.70
CA ARG A 369 14.12 1.99 17.35
C ARG A 369 13.98 1.88 18.86
N ASN A 370 13.56 2.94 19.55
CA ASN A 370 13.35 2.98 21.01
C ASN A 370 14.48 2.28 21.81
N GLY A 371 15.72 2.80 21.71
CA GLY A 371 16.87 2.21 22.41
C GLY A 371 17.30 0.81 21.91
N GLY A 372 16.84 0.39 20.72
CA GLY A 372 17.12 -0.92 20.14
C GLY A 372 16.04 -1.98 20.37
N LEU A 373 14.91 -1.62 21.00
CA LEU A 373 13.75 -2.50 21.20
C LEU A 373 12.95 -2.73 19.90
N TRP A 374 12.92 -1.74 18.99
CA TRP A 374 12.19 -1.76 17.72
C TRP A 374 10.66 -1.98 17.86
N ASP A 375 10.07 -1.46 18.94
CA ASP A 375 8.70 -1.75 19.41
C ASP A 375 7.66 -0.64 19.14
N ARG A 376 8.04 0.47 18.47
CA ARG A 376 7.12 1.58 18.14
C ARG A 376 6.93 1.80 16.64
N GLY A 377 5.94 2.62 16.28
CA GLY A 377 5.70 3.04 14.90
C GLY A 377 6.80 3.93 14.31
N GLY A 378 6.90 3.98 12.99
CA GLY A 378 7.95 4.69 12.25
C GLY A 378 8.60 3.84 11.17
N ILE A 379 9.90 4.04 10.92
CA ILE A 379 10.70 3.20 10.02
C ILE A 379 11.46 2.19 10.89
N THR A 380 11.08 0.91 10.82
CA THR A 380 11.65 -0.17 11.63
C THR A 380 12.41 -1.18 10.79
N SER A 381 13.20 -2.01 11.45
CA SER A 381 13.80 -3.21 10.88
C SER A 381 13.54 -4.40 11.80
N SER A 382 12.63 -5.30 11.40
CA SER A 382 12.45 -6.56 12.12
C SER A 382 13.69 -7.46 12.04
N ALA A 383 14.59 -7.24 11.07
CA ALA A 383 15.87 -7.94 10.98
C ALA A 383 16.89 -7.42 12.01
N ALA A 384 16.95 -6.10 12.24
CA ALA A 384 17.76 -5.51 13.31
C ALA A 384 17.22 -5.91 14.69
N SER A 385 15.89 -5.87 14.87
CA SER A 385 15.22 -6.38 16.08
C SER A 385 15.55 -7.85 16.34
N ALA A 386 15.56 -8.70 15.30
CA ALA A 386 15.90 -10.11 15.41
C ALA A 386 17.42 -10.40 15.50
N ALA A 387 18.30 -9.43 15.23
CA ALA A 387 19.74 -9.65 15.18
C ALA A 387 20.31 -10.18 16.51
N ASN A 388 21.20 -11.18 16.42
CA ASN A 388 21.97 -11.70 17.55
C ASN A 388 23.40 -11.99 17.09
N PRO A 389 24.43 -11.27 17.59
CA PRO A 389 24.36 -10.15 18.54
C PRO A 389 23.59 -8.94 17.99
N LYS A 390 23.28 -7.96 18.84
CA LYS A 390 22.48 -6.76 18.53
C LYS A 390 23.28 -5.70 17.75
N ASN A 391 24.04 -6.11 16.73
CA ASN A 391 24.99 -5.26 16.03
C ASN A 391 24.46 -4.58 14.76
N LYS A 392 23.21 -4.83 14.36
CA LYS A 392 22.56 -4.26 13.16
C LYS A 392 21.48 -3.23 13.52
N THR A 393 21.30 -2.26 12.63
CA THR A 393 20.37 -1.14 12.75
C THR A 393 19.97 -0.62 11.37
N LEU A 394 19.23 0.50 11.33
CA LEU A 394 19.07 1.34 10.14
C LEU A 394 19.92 2.60 10.31
N GLY A 395 20.94 2.75 9.46
CA GLY A 395 21.73 3.98 9.33
C GLY A 395 21.12 4.95 8.31
N THR A 396 21.53 6.22 8.30
CA THR A 396 20.91 7.28 7.47
C THR A 396 21.92 8.31 7.01
N LEU A 397 22.02 8.55 5.69
CA LEU A 397 22.83 9.63 5.11
C LEU A 397 21.97 10.51 4.19
N THR A 398 22.26 11.81 4.11
CA THR A 398 21.82 12.61 2.96
C THR A 398 22.56 12.15 1.71
N GLY A 399 21.95 12.32 0.54
CA GLY A 399 22.62 12.06 -0.73
C GLY A 399 23.84 12.96 -0.95
N ALA A 400 23.85 14.17 -0.39
CA ALA A 400 25.00 15.08 -0.43
C ALA A 400 26.19 14.56 0.41
N GLU A 401 25.93 13.99 1.59
CA GLU A 401 26.94 13.31 2.41
C GLU A 401 27.50 12.08 1.68
N TYR A 402 26.63 11.23 1.13
CA TYR A 402 27.05 10.01 0.43
C TYR A 402 27.82 10.29 -0.87
N LEU A 403 27.43 11.32 -1.64
CA LEU A 403 28.20 11.81 -2.77
C LEU A 403 29.55 12.43 -2.33
N GLY A 404 29.62 13.00 -1.14
CA GLY A 404 30.86 13.48 -0.51
C GLY A 404 31.86 12.38 -0.15
N LEU A 405 31.42 11.12 -0.06
CA LEU A 405 32.25 9.93 0.13
C LEU A 405 32.81 9.38 -1.20
N GLY A 406 32.39 9.93 -2.33
CA GLY A 406 32.84 9.51 -3.67
C GLY A 406 31.99 8.40 -4.31
N SER A 407 30.97 7.88 -3.62
CA SER A 407 29.98 6.97 -4.22
C SER A 407 28.82 7.76 -4.83
N ASN A 408 28.35 7.34 -6.01
CA ASN A 408 27.20 7.93 -6.70
C ASN A 408 26.02 6.97 -6.89
N SER A 409 26.17 5.73 -6.39
CA SER A 409 25.21 4.64 -6.56
C SER A 409 24.89 4.02 -5.19
N PHE A 410 23.61 3.95 -4.86
CA PHE A 410 23.10 3.32 -3.65
C PHE A 410 22.14 2.21 -4.07
N ASP A 411 22.56 0.96 -3.89
CA ASP A 411 21.79 -0.27 -4.16
C ASP A 411 21.09 -0.27 -5.53
N GLY A 412 21.88 0.05 -6.56
CA GLY A 412 21.47 0.08 -7.97
C GLY A 412 20.88 1.42 -8.44
N PHE A 413 20.70 2.41 -7.56
CA PHE A 413 20.13 3.71 -7.89
C PHE A 413 21.15 4.85 -7.89
N THR A 414 21.11 5.70 -8.91
CA THR A 414 21.83 6.99 -8.89
C THR A 414 21.26 7.91 -7.80
N VAL A 415 22.16 8.42 -6.96
CA VAL A 415 21.88 9.32 -5.82
C VAL A 415 21.91 10.79 -6.28
N ALA A 416 20.98 11.59 -5.76
CA ALA A 416 20.98 13.05 -5.87
C ALA A 416 21.18 13.69 -4.49
N ASN A 417 21.74 14.91 -4.43
CA ASN A 417 22.03 15.62 -3.17
C ASN A 417 20.86 15.71 -2.17
N GLY A 418 19.61 15.76 -2.66
CA GLY A 418 18.39 15.86 -1.87
C GLY A 418 17.64 14.54 -1.66
N ASP A 419 18.23 13.40 -2.03
CA ASP A 419 17.74 12.09 -1.59
C ASP A 419 18.10 11.87 -0.11
N MET A 420 17.26 11.16 0.63
CA MET A 420 17.58 10.59 1.94
C MET A 420 17.79 9.09 1.80
N LEU A 421 18.98 8.61 2.16
CA LEU A 421 19.38 7.20 2.07
C LEU A 421 19.29 6.56 3.44
N VAL A 422 18.60 5.42 3.56
CA VAL A 422 18.48 4.62 4.79
C VAL A 422 18.96 3.20 4.49
N LYS A 423 19.96 2.73 5.23
CA LYS A 423 20.61 1.43 4.99
C LYS A 423 20.52 0.49 6.19
N TYR A 424 20.16 -0.77 5.95
CA TYR A 424 20.27 -1.85 6.92
C TYR A 424 21.75 -2.24 7.10
N THR A 425 22.38 -1.73 8.15
CA THR A 425 23.82 -1.93 8.35
C THR A 425 24.23 -2.00 9.83
N TYR A 426 25.54 -2.06 10.10
CA TYR A 426 26.10 -2.09 11.44
C TYR A 426 25.94 -0.76 12.16
N TYR A 427 25.94 -0.77 13.49
CA TYR A 427 26.25 0.45 14.24
C TYR A 427 27.66 0.90 13.90
N GLY A 428 27.81 2.15 13.50
CA GLY A 428 29.12 2.68 13.15
C GLY A 428 29.60 2.38 11.73
N ASP A 429 28.79 1.76 10.85
CA ASP A 429 29.05 1.83 9.40
C ASP A 429 28.59 3.22 8.93
N VAL A 430 29.39 4.24 9.24
CA VAL A 430 28.96 5.64 9.12
C VAL A 430 29.09 6.18 7.70
N ASP A 431 29.82 5.47 6.83
CA ASP A 431 29.99 5.81 5.42
C ASP A 431 29.34 4.82 4.42
N PHE A 432 28.69 3.77 4.93
CA PHE A 432 27.99 2.72 4.17
C PHE A 432 28.91 1.83 3.30
N ASN A 433 30.20 1.68 3.67
CA ASN A 433 31.07 0.67 3.06
C ASN A 433 30.70 -0.78 3.45
N GLY A 434 29.94 -0.97 4.54
CA GLY A 434 29.41 -2.26 4.99
C GLY A 434 30.23 -2.98 6.07
N LEU A 435 31.34 -2.38 6.52
CA LEU A 435 32.13 -2.78 7.68
C LEU A 435 31.90 -1.79 8.84
N VAL A 436 32.71 -1.91 9.90
CA VAL A 436 33.08 -0.81 10.79
C VAL A 436 34.58 -0.90 10.92
N ASP A 437 35.33 0.14 10.58
CA ASP A 437 36.78 0.15 10.73
C ASP A 437 37.35 1.50 11.18
N PHE A 438 38.68 1.68 11.03
CA PHE A 438 39.38 2.88 11.45
C PHE A 438 38.83 4.17 10.84
N ASP A 439 38.35 4.14 9.60
CA ASP A 439 37.81 5.33 8.96
C ASP A 439 36.49 5.76 9.63
N ASP A 440 35.67 4.81 10.10
CA ASP A 440 34.49 5.09 10.93
C ASP A 440 34.86 5.65 12.30
N TYR A 441 35.85 5.06 12.98
CA TYR A 441 36.37 5.58 14.25
C TYR A 441 36.89 7.02 14.13
N SER A 442 37.61 7.33 13.04
CA SER A 442 38.10 8.68 12.78
C SER A 442 36.97 9.71 12.64
N ARG A 443 35.78 9.28 12.20
CA ARG A 443 34.60 10.13 12.01
C ARG A 443 33.85 10.37 13.32
N ILE A 444 33.64 9.35 14.16
CA ILE A 444 33.04 9.55 15.49
C ILE A 444 33.97 10.35 16.41
N ASP A 445 35.28 10.10 16.38
CA ASP A 445 36.27 10.92 17.08
C ASP A 445 36.19 12.39 16.62
N SER A 446 36.11 12.62 15.30
CA SER A 446 35.93 13.96 14.74
C SER A 446 34.60 14.60 15.15
N GLY A 447 33.51 13.83 15.17
CA GLY A 447 32.19 14.28 15.58
C GLY A 447 32.14 14.71 17.04
N PHE A 448 32.62 13.84 17.94
CA PHE A 448 32.76 14.10 19.38
C PHE A 448 33.60 15.36 19.65
N ASN A 449 34.83 15.40 19.13
CA ASN A 449 35.77 16.51 19.37
C ASN A 449 35.33 17.85 18.75
N ASN A 450 34.39 17.85 17.80
CA ASN A 450 33.85 19.07 17.16
C ASN A 450 32.36 19.32 17.50
N ASN A 451 31.80 18.60 18.48
CA ASN A 451 30.39 18.68 18.90
C ASN A 451 29.38 18.62 17.73
N ARG A 452 29.56 17.64 16.84
CA ARG A 452 28.66 17.36 15.72
C ARG A 452 27.60 16.31 16.09
N THR A 453 26.68 16.09 15.16
CA THR A 453 25.53 15.18 15.23
C THR A 453 25.27 14.62 13.83
N GLY A 454 24.43 13.59 13.73
CA GLY A 454 24.13 12.86 12.51
C GLY A 454 25.09 11.70 12.23
N TRP A 455 24.59 10.71 11.49
CA TRP A 455 25.18 9.39 11.30
C TRP A 455 26.64 9.45 10.83
N LEU A 456 26.94 10.29 9.82
CA LEU A 456 28.29 10.45 9.27
C LEU A 456 29.32 10.98 10.30
N ASN A 457 28.86 11.60 11.39
CA ASN A 457 29.69 12.11 12.48
C ASN A 457 29.67 11.18 13.72
N GLY A 458 29.05 10.00 13.65
CA GLY A 458 29.05 9.01 14.73
C GLY A 458 27.86 9.02 15.70
N ASP A 459 26.82 9.80 15.42
CA ASP A 459 25.53 9.79 16.16
C ASP A 459 24.68 8.65 15.56
N VAL A 460 24.83 7.46 16.14
CA VAL A 460 24.33 6.17 15.62
C VAL A 460 23.14 5.61 16.39
N ASP A 461 22.77 6.22 17.51
CA ASP A 461 21.49 5.94 18.18
C ASP A 461 20.37 6.95 17.83
N TYR A 462 20.74 8.10 17.23
CA TYR A 462 19.89 9.26 16.89
C TYR A 462 19.39 10.11 18.07
N ASN A 463 20.11 10.16 19.20
CA ASN A 463 19.79 11.05 20.30
C ASN A 463 20.12 12.55 20.00
N GLY A 464 20.99 12.81 19.02
CA GLY A 464 21.38 14.18 18.61
C GLY A 464 22.69 14.69 19.22
N ILE A 465 23.41 13.86 19.98
CA ILE A 465 24.72 14.12 20.57
C ILE A 465 25.57 12.87 20.35
N VAL A 466 26.79 13.05 19.83
CA VAL A 466 27.80 11.99 19.82
C VAL A 466 28.33 11.81 21.24
N ASP A 467 28.02 10.70 21.91
CA ASP A 467 28.57 10.40 23.25
C ASP A 467 28.91 8.92 23.49
N PHE A 468 29.09 8.54 24.76
CA PHE A 468 29.50 7.19 25.17
C PHE A 468 28.53 6.09 24.73
N ASP A 469 27.22 6.38 24.64
CA ASP A 469 26.24 5.37 24.20
C ASP A 469 26.48 4.98 22.73
N ASP A 470 26.87 5.93 21.86
CA ASP A 470 27.29 5.66 20.48
C ASP A 470 28.54 4.78 20.41
N TYR A 471 29.63 5.15 21.12
CA TYR A 471 30.86 4.33 21.16
C TYR A 471 30.55 2.90 21.66
N SER A 472 29.60 2.72 22.59
CA SER A 472 29.22 1.39 23.07
C SER A 472 28.53 0.52 22.01
N LEU A 473 27.85 1.14 21.04
CA LEU A 473 27.20 0.48 19.91
C LEU A 473 28.19 0.19 18.78
N ILE A 474 29.06 1.15 18.44
CA ILE A 474 30.11 0.99 17.43
C ILE A 474 31.11 -0.10 17.88
N ASP A 475 31.60 -0.05 19.12
CA ASP A 475 32.56 -1.04 19.64
C ASP A 475 31.95 -2.44 19.73
N GLN A 476 30.66 -2.56 20.03
CA GLN A 476 29.96 -3.84 19.93
C GLN A 476 29.95 -4.32 18.48
N ALA A 477 29.59 -3.48 17.51
CA ALA A 477 29.49 -3.85 16.11
C ALA A 477 30.85 -4.22 15.48
N PHE A 478 31.92 -3.49 15.80
CA PHE A 478 33.27 -3.78 15.32
C PHE A 478 33.80 -5.11 15.86
N ASN A 479 33.57 -5.40 17.14
CA ASN A 479 33.98 -6.67 17.73
C ASN A 479 33.09 -7.87 17.32
N THR A 480 31.86 -7.64 16.86
CA THR A 480 30.93 -8.72 16.50
C THR A 480 30.92 -9.07 15.03
N GLN A 481 31.16 -8.12 14.12
CA GLN A 481 31.30 -8.43 12.68
C GLN A 481 32.54 -9.29 12.39
N SER A 482 33.59 -9.11 13.18
CA SER A 482 34.89 -9.79 13.06
C SER A 482 35.01 -11.05 13.95
N GLY A 483 34.08 -11.24 14.88
CA GLY A 483 34.05 -12.37 15.82
C GLY A 483 34.92 -12.22 17.07
N THR A 484 35.58 -11.08 17.29
CA THR A 484 36.44 -10.81 18.46
C THR A 484 35.68 -10.58 19.77
N LEU A 485 34.34 -10.40 19.75
CA LEU A 485 33.47 -10.13 20.90
C LEU A 485 33.82 -10.93 22.16
N ARG A 486 34.03 -12.24 22.05
CA ARG A 486 34.30 -13.09 23.24
C ARG A 486 35.55 -12.62 23.98
N ARG A 487 36.57 -12.14 23.26
CA ARG A 487 37.80 -11.64 23.87
C ARG A 487 37.57 -10.26 24.50
N ALA A 488 36.89 -9.35 23.80
CA ALA A 488 36.50 -8.05 24.33
C ALA A 488 35.72 -8.18 25.65
N MET A 489 34.70 -9.05 25.70
CA MET A 489 33.94 -9.33 26.93
C MET A 489 34.84 -9.81 28.08
N SER A 490 35.71 -10.81 27.83
CA SER A 490 36.61 -11.34 28.87
C SER A 490 37.65 -10.33 29.39
N TYR A 491 38.01 -9.35 28.56
CA TYR A 491 38.86 -8.24 28.99
C TYR A 491 38.06 -7.24 29.84
N LEU A 492 36.84 -6.90 29.43
CA LEU A 492 35.98 -5.93 30.11
C LEU A 492 35.41 -6.44 31.45
N ASP A 493 34.97 -7.69 31.55
CA ASP A 493 34.42 -8.26 32.80
C ASP A 493 35.47 -8.54 33.88
N GLY A 494 36.75 -8.53 33.48
CA GLY A 494 37.88 -8.77 34.37
C GLY A 494 38.32 -10.23 34.49
N SER A 495 37.66 -11.16 33.79
CA SER A 495 38.00 -12.60 33.80
C SER A 495 39.36 -12.89 33.15
N ASP A 496 39.75 -12.13 32.13
CA ASP A 496 41.07 -12.14 31.51
C ASP A 496 41.49 -10.73 31.04
N ARG A 497 42.00 -9.92 31.97
CA ARG A 497 42.62 -8.60 31.72
C ARG A 497 44.06 -8.70 31.17
N SER A 498 44.49 -9.84 30.60
CA SER A 498 45.78 -9.91 29.90
C SER A 498 45.70 -9.26 28.51
N ASP A 499 46.86 -8.89 27.94
CA ASP A 499 46.95 -8.40 26.56
C ASP A 499 46.92 -9.55 25.52
N ALA A 500 46.91 -10.81 25.96
CA ALA A 500 47.04 -11.97 25.08
C ALA A 500 45.83 -12.11 24.15
N GLY A 501 46.07 -12.13 22.83
CA GLY A 501 45.01 -12.18 21.83
C GLY A 501 44.25 -10.86 21.65
N MET A 502 44.73 -9.76 22.24
CA MET A 502 44.21 -8.40 22.00
C MET A 502 44.87 -7.75 20.77
N ASP A 503 45.59 -8.52 19.95
CA ASP A 503 46.38 -8.07 18.80
C ASP A 503 45.53 -7.52 17.63
N ALA A 504 44.22 -7.79 17.62
CA ALA A 504 43.30 -7.25 16.62
C ALA A 504 43.00 -5.75 16.88
N PRO A 505 42.94 -4.88 15.86
CA PRO A 505 42.66 -3.45 16.04
C PRO A 505 41.38 -3.16 16.86
N SER A 506 40.33 -3.99 16.71
CA SER A 506 39.09 -3.86 17.49
C SER A 506 39.28 -4.06 18.98
N LEU A 507 40.23 -4.91 19.38
CA LEU A 507 40.55 -5.19 20.77
C LEU A 507 41.49 -4.13 21.35
N GLN A 508 42.38 -3.56 20.54
CA GLN A 508 43.23 -2.42 20.94
C GLN A 508 42.39 -1.17 21.22
N LEU A 509 41.36 -0.87 20.41
CA LEU A 509 40.42 0.21 20.71
C LEU A 509 39.61 -0.02 21.99
N VAL A 510 39.17 -1.26 22.26
CA VAL A 510 38.52 -1.62 23.53
C VAL A 510 39.43 -1.34 24.73
N MET A 511 40.74 -1.63 24.62
CA MET A 511 41.72 -1.29 25.66
C MET A 511 41.87 0.23 25.84
N GLN A 512 41.91 0.99 24.74
CA GLN A 512 42.02 2.46 24.75
C GLN A 512 40.78 3.11 25.37
N HIS A 513 39.57 2.75 24.94
CA HIS A 513 38.32 3.30 25.45
C HIS A 513 38.08 2.93 26.92
N LEU A 514 38.45 1.72 27.36
CA LEU A 514 38.43 1.36 28.78
C LEU A 514 39.43 2.21 29.59
N GLY A 515 40.60 2.53 29.04
CA GLY A 515 41.57 3.42 29.67
C GLY A 515 41.10 4.88 29.75
N GLN A 516 40.35 5.34 28.76
CA GLN A 516 39.85 6.73 28.62
C GLN A 516 38.58 7.00 29.46
N PHE A 517 37.65 6.04 29.49
CA PHE A 517 36.32 6.22 30.09
C PHE A 517 36.08 5.37 31.35
N GLY A 518 36.96 4.40 31.62
CA GLY A 518 36.88 3.52 32.79
C GLY A 518 35.67 2.57 32.78
N GLU A 519 35.33 2.03 33.94
CA GLU A 519 34.29 0.99 34.10
C GLU A 519 32.86 1.42 33.68
N ARG A 520 32.63 2.71 33.37
CA ARG A 520 31.39 3.15 32.72
C ARG A 520 31.27 2.62 31.28
N TYR A 521 32.37 2.64 30.53
CA TYR A 521 32.42 2.11 29.18
C TYR A 521 32.17 0.59 29.16
N ALA A 522 32.77 -0.15 30.09
CA ALA A 522 32.47 -1.56 30.29
C ALA A 522 30.97 -1.80 30.55
N ALA A 523 30.35 -1.00 31.43
CA ALA A 523 28.92 -1.11 31.71
C ALA A 523 28.03 -0.84 30.48
N GLY A 524 28.35 0.15 29.65
CA GLY A 524 27.64 0.40 28.38
C GLY A 524 27.77 -0.76 27.39
N TYR A 525 29.00 -1.26 27.21
CA TYR A 525 29.29 -2.42 26.37
C TYR A 525 28.53 -3.68 26.82
N PHE A 526 28.36 -3.90 28.13
CA PHE A 526 27.53 -4.99 28.64
C PHE A 526 26.02 -4.73 28.48
N ASN A 527 25.55 -3.49 28.57
CA ASN A 527 24.14 -3.16 28.34
C ASN A 527 23.72 -3.28 26.86
N SER A 528 24.63 -3.04 25.91
CA SER A 528 24.35 -3.25 24.48
C SER A 528 24.38 -4.73 24.09
N VAL A 529 25.18 -5.56 24.78
CA VAL A 529 25.23 -7.03 24.58
C VAL A 529 24.04 -7.71 25.27
N PRO A 530 23.19 -8.45 24.53
CA PRO A 530 22.16 -9.28 25.16
C PRO A 530 22.80 -10.31 26.10
N GLU A 531 22.35 -10.33 27.35
CA GLU A 531 22.73 -11.34 28.35
C GLU A 531 22.70 -12.75 27.73
N PRO A 532 23.84 -13.46 27.67
CA PRO A 532 23.85 -14.83 27.18
C PRO A 532 23.01 -15.68 28.14
N THR A 533 22.13 -16.52 27.59
CA THR A 533 21.23 -17.41 28.36
C THR A 533 21.94 -18.59 29.05
N SER A 534 23.21 -18.39 29.42
CA SER A 534 24.11 -19.27 30.15
C SER A 534 24.63 -18.60 31.43
N ALA A 535 23.75 -17.90 32.15
CA ALA A 535 24.07 -17.34 33.46
C ALA A 535 24.29 -18.45 34.51
N LEU A 536 25.56 -18.74 34.84
CA LEU A 536 25.93 -19.47 36.05
C LEU A 536 27.34 -19.08 36.52
N ALA A 537 27.42 -18.61 37.78
CA ALA A 537 28.64 -18.33 38.59
C ALA A 537 29.23 -16.90 38.65
N LEU A 538 28.42 -15.86 38.94
CA LEU A 538 28.94 -14.58 39.46
C LEU A 538 28.16 -13.95 40.65
N SER A 539 27.34 -14.74 41.33
CA SER A 539 26.64 -14.36 42.58
C SER A 539 27.45 -14.67 43.86
N GLY A 540 28.79 -14.48 43.82
CA GLY A 540 29.72 -15.01 44.83
C GLY A 540 30.52 -14.01 45.69
N LEU A 541 30.61 -12.72 45.33
CA LEU A 541 31.64 -11.81 45.88
C LEU A 541 31.16 -10.75 46.89
N ALA A 542 29.87 -10.74 47.27
CA ALA A 542 29.31 -9.76 48.21
C ALA A 542 29.47 -10.10 49.72
N ALA A 543 30.35 -11.06 50.07
CA ALA A 543 30.38 -11.67 51.41
C ALA A 543 31.68 -11.48 52.23
N LEU A 544 32.68 -10.73 51.72
CA LEU A 544 34.00 -10.56 52.38
C LEU A 544 34.30 -9.12 52.83
N ALA A 545 33.32 -8.48 53.47
CA ALA A 545 33.44 -7.11 54.00
C ALA A 545 33.03 -6.97 55.49
N ALA A 546 32.99 -8.05 56.27
CA ALA A 546 32.56 -8.02 57.68
C ALA A 546 33.39 -8.91 58.62
N GLY A 547 34.30 -8.28 59.39
CA GLY A 547 34.97 -8.89 60.55
C GLY A 547 36.50 -8.90 60.46
N GLY A 548 37.20 -8.32 61.45
CA GLY A 548 38.67 -8.45 61.51
C GLY A 548 39.49 -7.40 62.29
N ARG A 549 38.92 -6.30 62.80
CA ARG A 549 39.68 -5.30 63.59
C ARG A 549 40.13 -5.87 64.96
N ARG A 550 41.26 -6.56 65.01
CA ARG A 550 41.99 -6.87 66.26
C ARG A 550 42.99 -5.76 66.57
N ARG A 551 42.80 -5.06 67.70
CA ARG A 551 43.83 -4.20 68.30
C ARG A 551 44.93 -5.08 68.92
N PRO A 552 46.21 -4.67 68.88
CA PRO A 552 47.25 -5.29 69.71
C PRO A 552 47.06 -4.91 71.18
N ARG A 553 47.49 -5.78 72.11
CA ARG A 553 47.68 -5.43 73.52
C ARG A 553 48.98 -6.05 74.01
N ARG A 554 49.80 -5.25 74.68
CA ARG A 554 51.00 -5.71 75.40
C ARG A 554 50.59 -6.68 76.52
N THR A 555 51.28 -7.80 76.64
CA THR A 555 52.52 -7.93 77.46
C THR A 555 53.33 -9.07 76.90
#